data_AF-A0A367Z2I8-F1
#
_entry.id   AF-A0A367Z2I8-F1
#
_cell.length_a   1.000
_cell.length_b   1.000
_cell.length_c   1.000
_cell.angle_alpha   90.00
_cell.angle_beta   90.00
_cell.angle_gamma   90.00
#
_symmetry.space_group_name_H-M   'P 1'
#
loop_
_entity.id
_entity.type
_entity.pdbx_description
1 polymer ?
#
loop_
_entity_poly.entity_id
_entity_poly.type
_entity_poly.pdbx_seq_one_letter_code
_entity_poly.pdbx_strand_id
1 'polypeptide(L)'
;MLLGYFLDLEPLGELRFRFLQWAVLLAAVALILGVFNLLRVHWGRLRESTSKALYSIALFGGFVLAVLIAGLLGVQHSLTRAVVDYIIVPIEASLFVVILVTLIYALTRLLQNRFSVFSIVFLLTVVFSLLGSIPLLGVEIPFLHGGDSILAFVQRVMGTAGVRGLLIGVALGSVVTGIRVLFGLDRPYGD
;
A
#
# COMPACT_ATOMS: atom_id res chain seq x y z
N MET A 1 -4.69 -3.88 15.64
CA MET A 1 -4.93 -2.43 15.73
C MET A 1 -6.41 -2.02 15.73
N LEU A 2 -7.32 -2.85 15.22
CA LEU A 2 -8.70 -2.44 14.93
C LEU A 2 -9.70 -2.69 16.06
N LEU A 3 -9.37 -3.60 17.00
CA LEU A 3 -10.24 -3.95 18.13
C LEU A 3 -10.26 -2.85 19.22
N GLY A 4 -9.11 -2.20 19.47
CA GLY A 4 -8.98 -1.16 20.50
C GLY A 4 -9.48 0.23 20.10
N TYR A 5 -10.15 0.38 18.95
CA TYR A 5 -10.89 1.61 18.60
C TYR A 5 -12.37 1.50 18.94
N PHE A 6 -12.91 0.28 19.09
CA PHE A 6 -14.32 0.05 19.46
C PHE A 6 -14.50 -0.36 20.91
N LEU A 7 -13.42 -0.73 21.59
CA LEU A 7 -13.40 -1.14 22.97
C LEU A 7 -12.23 -0.40 23.63
N ASP A 8 -12.51 0.73 24.29
CA ASP A 8 -11.57 1.44 25.19
C ASP A 8 -11.34 0.58 26.44
N LEU A 9 -10.68 -0.57 26.24
CA LEU A 9 -10.21 -1.44 27.30
C LEU A 9 -8.71 -1.22 27.40
N GLU A 10 -8.26 -0.65 28.52
CA GLU A 10 -6.86 -0.41 28.92
C GLU A 10 -5.85 -1.50 28.45
N PRO A 11 -6.15 -2.82 28.49
CA PRO A 11 -5.18 -3.86 28.10
C PRO A 11 -4.87 -3.92 26.59
N LEU A 12 -5.77 -3.44 25.73
CA LEU A 12 -5.62 -3.50 24.26
C LEU A 12 -4.69 -2.41 23.72
N GLY A 13 -4.54 -1.30 24.45
CA GLY A 13 -3.63 -0.20 24.12
C GLY A 13 -2.16 -0.61 24.22
N GLU A 14 -1.80 -1.32 25.29
CA GLU A 14 -0.44 -1.85 25.53
C GLU A 14 0.00 -2.85 24.46
N LEU A 15 -0.89 -3.78 24.10
CA LEU A 15 -0.61 -4.76 23.06
C LEU A 15 -0.42 -4.10 21.68
N ARG A 16 -1.21 -3.07 21.37
CA ARG A 16 -1.04 -2.25 20.16
C ARG A 16 0.34 -1.59 20.12
N PHE A 17 0.77 -0.99 21.23
CA PHE A 17 2.07 -0.32 21.30
C PHE A 17 3.22 -1.31 21.06
N ARG A 18 3.19 -2.49 21.68
CA ARG A 18 4.20 -3.54 21.45
C ARG A 18 4.23 -4.03 20.00
N PHE A 19 3.07 -4.29 19.40
CA PHE A 19 3.02 -4.70 17.99
C PHE A 19 3.52 -3.60 17.05
N LEU A 20 3.22 -2.33 17.33
CA LEU A 20 3.76 -1.21 16.57
C LEU A 20 5.28 -1.14 16.66
N GLN A 21 5.84 -1.29 17.87
CA GLN A 21 7.28 -1.29 18.06
C GLN A 21 7.97 -2.43 17.29
N TRP A 22 7.39 -3.64 17.32
CA TRP A 22 7.91 -4.77 16.55
C TRP A 22 7.78 -4.54 15.04
N ALA A 23 6.65 -3.99 14.58
CA ALA A 23 6.45 -3.66 13.18
C ALA A 23 7.46 -2.62 12.68
N VAL A 24 7.75 -1.59 13.48
CA VAL A 24 8.77 -0.58 13.15
C VAL A 24 10.17 -1.21 13.07
N LEU A 25 10.52 -2.08 14.01
CA LEU A 25 11.80 -2.78 14.00
C LEU A 25 11.95 -3.68 12.76
N LEU A 26 10.91 -4.47 12.46
CA LEU A 26 10.88 -5.35 11.29
C LEU A 26 10.93 -4.54 9.99
N ALA A 27 10.22 -3.41 9.91
CA ALA A 27 10.25 -2.52 8.76
C ALA A 27 11.65 -1.93 8.54
N ALA A 28 12.35 -1.53 9.61
CA ALA A 28 13.72 -1.04 9.52
C ALA A 28 14.68 -2.10 8.97
N VAL A 29 14.61 -3.35 9.48
CA VAL A 29 15.42 -4.47 8.98
C VAL A 29 15.06 -4.82 7.54
N ALA A 30 13.77 -4.87 7.21
CA ALA A 30 13.29 -5.15 5.86
C ALA A 30 13.76 -4.09 4.86
N LEU A 31 13.80 -2.81 5.26
CA LEU A 31 14.33 -1.73 4.43
C LEU A 31 15.81 -1.96 4.13
N ILE A 32 16.63 -2.28 5.15
CA ILE A 32 18.05 -2.57 4.98
C ILE A 32 18.25 -3.75 4.02
N LEU A 33 17.51 -4.85 4.23
CA LEU A 33 17.57 -6.02 3.36
C LEU A 33 17.11 -5.70 1.92
N GLY A 34 16.08 -4.87 1.76
CA GLY A 34 15.59 -4.42 0.47
C GLY A 34 16.64 -3.61 -0.30
N VAL A 35 17.29 -2.65 0.37
CA VAL A 35 18.41 -1.89 -0.20
C VAL A 35 19.56 -2.80 -0.56
N PHE A 36 19.97 -3.70 0.35
CA PHE A 36 21.06 -4.64 0.10
C PHE A 36 20.77 -5.56 -1.10
N ASN A 37 19.55 -6.10 -1.19
CA ASN A 37 19.13 -6.93 -2.30
C ASN A 37 19.18 -6.17 -3.63
N LEU A 38 18.68 -4.93 -3.65
CA LEU A 38 18.71 -4.07 -4.82
C LEU A 38 20.15 -3.81 -5.30
N LEU A 39 21.04 -3.46 -4.38
CA LEU A 39 22.46 -3.23 -4.67
C LEU A 39 23.14 -4.51 -5.17
N ARG A 40 22.88 -5.66 -4.53
CA ARG A 40 23.44 -6.96 -4.93
C ARG A 40 23.03 -7.34 -6.36
N VAL A 41 21.76 -7.21 -6.69
CA VAL A 41 21.24 -7.54 -8.03
C VAL A 41 21.87 -6.65 -9.10
N HIS A 42 21.95 -5.35 -8.85
CA HIS A 42 22.52 -4.42 -9.82
C HIS A 42 24.04 -4.57 -9.92
N TRP A 43 24.73 -4.87 -8.82
CA TRP A 43 26.16 -5.20 -8.84
C TRP A 43 26.48 -6.41 -9.74
N GLY A 44 25.64 -7.46 -9.70
CA GLY A 44 25.74 -8.60 -10.62
C GLY A 44 25.56 -8.18 -12.09
N ARG A 45 24.55 -7.33 -12.37
CA ARG A 45 24.28 -6.82 -13.73
C ARG A 45 25.39 -5.96 -14.33
N LEU A 46 26.18 -5.26 -13.50
CA LEU A 46 27.37 -4.53 -13.99
C LEU A 46 28.44 -5.46 -14.58
N ARG A 47 28.52 -6.71 -14.11
CA ARG A 47 29.55 -7.67 -14.53
C ARG A 47 29.16 -8.49 -15.76
N GLU A 48 27.86 -8.64 -16.05
CA GLU A 48 27.37 -9.52 -17.12
C GLU A 48 27.23 -8.85 -18.49
N SER A 49 26.88 -7.56 -18.59
CA SER A 49 26.71 -6.90 -19.90
C SER A 49 26.78 -5.37 -19.82
N THR A 50 27.55 -4.77 -20.75
CA THR A 50 27.66 -3.31 -20.94
C THR A 50 26.34 -2.63 -21.27
N SER A 51 25.38 -3.32 -21.91
CA SER A 51 24.06 -2.76 -22.22
C SER A 51 23.19 -2.59 -20.95
N LYS A 52 23.31 -3.50 -19.98
CA LYS A 52 22.59 -3.45 -18.69
C LYS A 52 23.32 -2.60 -17.63
N ALA A 53 24.56 -2.20 -17.91
CA ALA A 53 25.37 -1.38 -17.02
C ALA A 53 24.80 0.04 -16.85
N LEU A 54 24.23 0.64 -17.91
CA LEU A 54 23.67 2.00 -17.87
C LEU A 54 22.59 2.16 -16.79
N TYR A 55 21.63 1.24 -16.73
CA TYR A 55 20.57 1.26 -15.72
C TYR A 55 21.12 1.09 -14.30
N SER A 56 22.13 0.25 -14.16
CA SER A 56 22.72 -0.05 -12.86
C SER A 56 23.61 1.09 -12.35
N ILE A 57 24.30 1.78 -13.25
CA ILE A 57 25.04 3.02 -12.96
C ILE A 57 24.07 4.14 -12.59
N ALA A 58 22.97 4.30 -13.32
CA ALA A 58 21.94 5.28 -13.01
C ALA A 58 21.34 5.05 -11.61
N LEU A 59 21.10 3.78 -11.23
CA LEU A 59 20.65 3.44 -9.89
C LEU A 59 21.69 3.82 -8.84
N PHE A 60 22.92 3.34 -8.94
CA PHE A 60 23.96 3.63 -7.95
C PHE A 60 24.21 5.13 -7.81
N GLY A 61 24.28 5.85 -8.93
CA GLY A 61 24.41 7.30 -8.96
C GLY A 61 23.23 7.99 -8.28
N GLY A 62 22.01 7.60 -8.60
CA GLY A 62 20.79 8.12 -7.98
C GLY A 62 20.72 7.84 -6.49
N PHE A 63 21.10 6.63 -6.05
CA PHE A 63 21.13 6.24 -4.64
C PHE A 63 22.14 7.08 -3.84
N VAL A 64 23.38 7.19 -4.34
CA VAL A 64 24.42 7.99 -3.68
C VAL A 64 24.01 9.46 -3.61
N LEU A 65 23.48 10.01 -4.71
CA LEU A 65 23.01 11.39 -4.77
C LEU A 65 21.85 11.63 -3.79
N ALA A 66 20.87 10.72 -3.74
CA ALA A 66 19.74 10.84 -2.81
C ALA A 66 20.20 10.83 -1.35
N VAL A 67 21.13 9.94 -0.99
CA VAL A 67 21.70 9.87 0.37
C VAL A 67 22.50 11.13 0.70
N LEU A 68 23.31 11.64 -0.23
CA LEU A 68 24.08 12.88 -0.04
C LEU A 68 23.17 14.10 0.12
N ILE A 69 22.19 14.28 -0.76
CA ILE A 69 21.24 15.39 -0.71
C ILE A 69 20.46 15.34 0.61
N ALA A 70 19.87 14.19 0.95
CA ALA A 70 19.07 14.05 2.17
C ALA A 70 19.91 14.17 3.46
N GLY A 71 21.13 13.61 3.46
CA GLY A 71 22.02 13.60 4.62
C GLY A 71 22.69 14.95 4.89
N LEU A 72 23.08 15.69 3.85
CA LEU A 72 23.76 16.98 4.00
C LEU A 72 22.79 18.15 4.14
N LEU A 73 21.70 18.17 3.37
CA LEU A 73 20.77 19.29 3.32
C LEU A 73 19.58 19.11 4.27
N GLY A 74 19.33 17.88 4.71
CA GLY A 74 18.19 17.52 5.54
C GLY A 74 16.92 17.25 4.73
N VAL A 75 15.99 16.53 5.38
CA VAL A 75 14.75 16.04 4.76
C VAL A 75 13.78 17.17 4.37
N GLN A 76 13.86 18.31 5.07
CA GLN A 76 12.95 19.44 4.84
C GLN A 76 13.46 20.45 3.80
N HIS A 77 14.66 20.24 3.25
CA HIS A 77 15.23 21.13 2.25
C HIS A 77 14.45 21.07 0.92
N SER A 78 14.35 22.20 0.23
CA SER A 78 13.61 22.33 -1.04
C SER A 78 14.07 21.33 -2.11
N LEU A 79 15.38 21.14 -2.24
CA LEU A 79 15.97 20.14 -3.15
C LEU A 79 15.57 18.70 -2.79
N THR A 80 15.62 18.33 -1.50
CA THR A 80 15.19 17.00 -1.06
C THR A 80 13.70 16.79 -1.35
N ARG A 81 12.87 17.80 -1.07
CA ARG A 81 11.43 17.78 -1.37
C ARG A 81 11.14 17.69 -2.86
N ALA A 82 11.86 18.45 -3.70
CA ALA A 82 11.69 18.42 -5.14
C ALA A 82 11.97 17.02 -5.73
N VAL A 83 12.99 16.32 -5.22
CA VAL A 83 13.24 14.92 -5.60
C VAL A 83 12.04 14.03 -5.24
N VAL A 84 11.45 14.20 -4.06
CA VAL A 84 10.25 13.46 -3.68
C VAL A 84 9.08 13.78 -4.61
N ASP A 85 8.74 15.06 -4.77
CA ASP A 85 7.54 15.51 -5.47
C ASP A 85 7.59 15.24 -6.99
N TYR A 86 8.76 15.35 -7.61
CA TYR A 86 8.90 15.20 -9.06
C TYR A 86 9.40 13.84 -9.53
N ILE A 87 9.99 13.02 -8.64
CA ILE A 87 10.52 11.70 -9.01
C ILE A 87 9.78 10.60 -8.27
N ILE A 88 9.72 10.64 -6.94
CA ILE A 88 9.14 9.55 -6.15
C ILE A 88 7.62 9.51 -6.31
N VAL A 89 6.93 10.64 -6.09
CA VAL A 89 5.46 10.71 -6.14
C VAL A 89 4.89 10.26 -7.49
N PRO A 90 5.43 10.66 -8.65
CA PRO A 90 4.91 10.19 -9.94
C PRO A 90 5.16 8.69 -10.20
N ILE A 91 6.29 8.15 -9.72
CA ILE A 91 6.58 6.71 -9.81
C ILE A 91 5.60 5.92 -8.96
N GLU A 92 5.36 6.35 -7.72
CA GLU A 92 4.37 5.75 -6.82
C GLU A 92 2.97 5.80 -7.41
N ALA A 93 2.57 6.94 -7.98
CA ALA A 93 1.29 7.09 -8.65
C ALA A 93 1.15 6.13 -9.83
N SER A 94 2.21 5.95 -10.63
CA SER A 94 2.21 5.02 -11.75
C SER A 94 2.04 3.56 -11.29
N LEU A 95 2.72 3.15 -10.21
CA LEU A 95 2.55 1.82 -9.62
C LEU A 95 1.14 1.63 -9.05
N PHE A 96 0.60 2.65 -8.38
CA PHE A 96 -0.75 2.64 -7.87
C PHE A 96 -1.78 2.48 -9.01
N VAL A 97 -1.59 3.16 -10.14
CA VAL A 97 -2.42 3.01 -11.33
C VAL A 97 -2.38 1.58 -11.85
N VAL A 98 -1.20 0.94 -11.91
CA VAL A 98 -1.10 -0.48 -12.33
C VAL A 98 -1.88 -1.40 -11.38
N ILE A 99 -1.75 -1.21 -10.08
CA ILE A 99 -2.53 -1.97 -9.08
C ILE A 99 -4.03 -1.73 -9.25
N LEU A 100 -4.43 -0.48 -9.47
CA LEU A 100 -5.82 -0.10 -9.66
C LEU A 100 -6.40 -0.72 -10.94
N VAL A 101 -5.68 -0.68 -12.06
CA VAL A 101 -6.11 -1.30 -13.32
C VAL A 101 -6.23 -2.82 -13.18
N THR A 102 -5.25 -3.47 -12.54
CA THR A 102 -5.31 -4.92 -12.30
C THR A 102 -6.44 -5.30 -11.36
N LEU A 103 -6.72 -4.48 -10.33
CA LEU A 103 -7.85 -4.65 -9.43
C LEU A 103 -9.19 -4.49 -10.16
N ILE A 104 -9.35 -3.46 -10.99
CA ILE A 104 -10.56 -3.26 -11.80
C ILE A 104 -10.78 -4.44 -12.74
N TYR A 105 -9.72 -4.91 -13.41
CA TYR A 105 -9.80 -6.09 -14.26
C TYR A 105 -10.23 -7.35 -13.48
N ALA A 106 -9.60 -7.60 -12.32
CA ALA A 106 -9.95 -8.73 -11.46
C ALA A 106 -11.38 -8.66 -10.95
N LEU A 107 -11.84 -7.47 -10.55
CA LEU A 107 -13.20 -7.22 -10.10
C LEU A 107 -14.20 -7.46 -11.23
N THR A 108 -13.92 -6.95 -12.43
CA THR A 108 -14.75 -7.13 -13.61
C THR A 108 -14.91 -8.61 -13.95
N ARG A 109 -13.81 -9.37 -13.94
CA ARG A 109 -13.81 -10.82 -14.12
C ARG A 109 -14.63 -11.53 -13.04
N LEU A 110 -14.52 -11.10 -11.78
CA LEU A 110 -15.26 -11.69 -10.65
C LEU A 110 -16.77 -11.46 -10.79
N LEU A 111 -17.21 -10.25 -11.17
CA LEU A 111 -18.62 -9.93 -11.36
C LEU A 111 -19.23 -10.66 -12.57
N GLN A 112 -18.49 -10.78 -13.67
CA GLN A 112 -18.98 -11.46 -14.87
C GLN A 112 -19.16 -12.98 -14.66
N ASN A 113 -18.33 -13.62 -13.85
CA ASN A 113 -18.35 -15.09 -13.71
C ASN A 113 -19.40 -15.62 -12.72
N ARG A 114 -20.00 -14.75 -11.87
CA ARG A 114 -21.06 -15.10 -10.91
C ARG A 114 -22.04 -13.93 -10.73
N PHE A 115 -22.95 -13.74 -11.70
CA PHE A 115 -24.14 -12.90 -11.54
C PHE A 115 -25.07 -13.54 -10.50
N SER A 116 -24.80 -13.26 -9.22
CA SER A 116 -25.61 -13.69 -8.08
C SER A 116 -26.33 -12.49 -7.48
N VAL A 117 -27.39 -12.73 -6.72
CA VAL A 117 -28.10 -11.69 -5.95
C VAL A 117 -27.13 -10.88 -5.08
N PHE A 118 -26.09 -11.53 -4.53
CA PHE A 118 -25.04 -10.86 -3.77
C PHE A 118 -24.20 -9.89 -4.60
N SER A 119 -23.95 -10.20 -5.88
CA SER A 119 -23.21 -9.31 -6.80
C SER A 119 -24.01 -8.05 -7.12
N ILE A 120 -25.34 -8.18 -7.25
CA ILE A 120 -26.26 -7.03 -7.48
C ILE A 120 -26.33 -6.15 -6.23
N VAL A 121 -26.48 -6.75 -5.04
CA VAL A 121 -26.48 -6.02 -3.76
C VAL A 121 -25.15 -5.31 -3.53
N PHE A 122 -24.04 -5.98 -3.84
CA PHE A 122 -22.69 -5.39 -3.77
C PHE A 122 -22.55 -4.22 -4.75
N LEU A 123 -22.96 -4.38 -6.01
CA LEU A 123 -22.90 -3.32 -7.01
C LEU A 123 -23.73 -2.10 -6.60
N LEU A 124 -24.96 -2.30 -6.14
CA LEU A 124 -25.80 -1.23 -5.61
C LEU A 124 -25.11 -0.52 -4.45
N THR A 125 -24.57 -1.28 -3.50
CA THR A 125 -23.87 -0.71 -2.33
C THR A 125 -22.65 0.12 -2.74
N VAL A 126 -21.86 -0.35 -3.71
CA VAL A 126 -20.69 0.38 -4.22
C VAL A 126 -21.12 1.66 -4.95
N VAL A 127 -22.14 1.60 -5.80
CA VAL A 127 -22.66 2.77 -6.52
C VAL A 127 -23.21 3.82 -5.55
N PHE A 128 -24.01 3.40 -4.57
CA PHE A 128 -24.52 4.30 -3.53
C PHE A 128 -23.39 4.89 -2.67
N SER A 129 -22.38 4.08 -2.32
CA SER A 129 -21.21 4.55 -1.57
C SER A 129 -20.37 5.56 -2.36
N LEU A 130 -20.18 5.34 -3.66
CA LEU A 130 -19.44 6.25 -4.54
C LEU A 130 -20.20 7.56 -4.74
N LEU A 131 -21.52 7.49 -4.96
CA LEU A 131 -22.38 8.68 -5.06
C LEU A 131 -22.39 9.49 -3.77
N GLY A 132 -22.37 8.84 -2.61
CA GLY A 132 -22.24 9.52 -1.32
C GLY A 132 -20.84 10.09 -1.06
N SER A 133 -19.80 9.58 -1.72
CA SER A 133 -18.41 10.00 -1.50
C SER A 133 -18.01 11.21 -2.33
N ILE A 134 -18.76 11.51 -3.38
CA ILE A 134 -18.61 12.73 -4.15
C ILE A 134 -19.49 13.77 -3.46
N PRO A 135 -18.95 14.90 -2.96
CA PRO A 135 -19.77 16.05 -2.59
C PRO A 135 -20.36 16.62 -3.87
N LEU A 136 -21.45 16.00 -4.34
CA LEU A 136 -22.18 16.47 -5.51
C LEU A 136 -22.81 17.79 -5.10
N LEU A 137 -22.30 18.87 -5.68
CA LEU A 137 -22.91 20.20 -5.78
C LEU A 137 -22.63 21.20 -4.66
N GLY A 138 -21.83 20.92 -3.62
CA GLY A 138 -21.50 21.92 -2.60
C GLY A 138 -22.73 22.55 -1.90
N VAL A 139 -23.90 21.91 -2.05
CA VAL A 139 -25.14 22.28 -1.39
C VAL A 139 -25.33 21.24 -0.30
N GLU A 140 -25.14 21.67 0.95
CA GLU A 140 -25.48 20.89 2.14
C GLU A 140 -26.99 20.68 2.17
N ILE A 141 -27.47 19.63 1.51
CA ILE A 141 -28.85 19.19 1.68
C ILE A 141 -28.91 18.55 3.09
N PRO A 142 -29.66 19.13 4.05
CA PRO A 142 -29.60 18.73 5.46
C PRO A 142 -30.01 17.28 5.74
N PHE A 143 -30.78 16.66 4.84
CA PHE A 143 -31.23 15.27 4.96
C PHE A 143 -30.19 14.23 4.48
N LEU A 144 -29.13 14.64 3.77
CA LEU A 144 -28.12 13.75 3.20
C LEU A 144 -26.74 13.84 3.89
N HIS A 145 -26.47 14.94 4.60
CA HIS A 145 -25.14 15.27 5.15
C HIS A 145 -25.12 15.52 6.67
N GLY A 146 -26.18 15.16 7.41
CA GLY A 146 -26.11 15.10 8.87
C GLY A 146 -25.18 13.98 9.36
N GLY A 147 -24.58 14.12 10.54
CA GLY A 147 -23.72 13.08 11.16
C GLY A 147 -24.38 11.71 11.35
N ASP A 148 -25.72 11.66 11.29
CA ASP A 148 -26.57 10.47 11.35
C ASP A 148 -27.12 10.04 9.97
N SER A 149 -26.60 10.59 8.85
CA SER A 149 -27.07 10.21 7.52
C SER A 149 -26.65 8.78 7.18
N ILE A 150 -27.53 8.06 6.48
CA ILE A 150 -27.29 6.69 6.02
C ILE A 150 -25.99 6.61 5.18
N LEU A 151 -25.67 7.68 4.45
CA LEU A 151 -24.44 7.76 3.66
C LEU A 151 -23.18 7.88 4.53
N ALA A 152 -23.20 8.72 5.58
CA ALA A 152 -22.11 8.82 6.55
C ALA A 152 -21.93 7.51 7.33
N PHE A 153 -23.03 6.82 7.66
CA PHE A 153 -22.99 5.49 8.28
C PHE A 153 -22.39 4.44 7.33
N VAL A 154 -22.85 4.38 6.07
CA VAL A 154 -22.32 3.43 5.08
C VAL A 154 -20.83 3.68 4.84
N GLN A 155 -20.39 4.92 4.66
CA GLN A 155 -18.97 5.23 4.48
C GLN A 155 -18.12 4.88 5.70
N ARG A 156 -18.60 5.23 6.90
CA ARG A 156 -17.89 4.94 8.15
C ARG A 156 -17.84 3.45 8.43
N VAL A 157 -18.92 2.71 8.19
CA VAL A 157 -18.99 1.27 8.51
C VAL A 157 -18.43 0.42 7.37
N MET A 158 -18.93 0.54 6.15
CA MET A 158 -18.49 -0.26 5.00
C MET A 158 -17.12 0.17 4.50
N GLY A 159 -16.83 1.48 4.44
CA GLY A 159 -15.52 1.98 4.03
C GLY A 159 -14.42 1.53 5.00
N THR A 160 -14.65 1.64 6.31
CA THR A 160 -13.67 1.13 7.28
C THR A 160 -13.62 -0.40 7.30
N ALA A 161 -14.75 -1.11 7.18
CA ALA A 161 -14.75 -2.57 7.08
C ALA A 161 -13.97 -3.08 5.86
N GLY A 162 -14.11 -2.42 4.71
CA GLY A 162 -13.39 -2.75 3.48
C GLY A 162 -11.87 -2.58 3.63
N VAL A 163 -11.43 -1.41 4.13
CA VAL A 163 -10.00 -1.15 4.39
C VAL A 163 -9.43 -2.17 5.37
N ARG A 164 -10.18 -2.53 6.42
CA ARG A 164 -9.76 -3.50 7.42
C ARG A 164 -9.66 -4.92 6.87
N GLY A 165 -10.64 -5.34 6.07
CA GLY A 165 -10.61 -6.62 5.37
C GLY A 165 -9.41 -6.73 4.44
N LEU A 166 -9.12 -5.67 3.68
CA LEU A 166 -7.93 -5.58 2.82
C LEU A 166 -6.64 -5.71 3.64
N LEU A 167 -6.50 -4.95 4.74
CA LEU A 167 -5.32 -4.99 5.59
C LEU A 167 -5.09 -6.39 6.20
N ILE A 168 -6.15 -7.07 6.64
CA ILE A 168 -6.07 -8.44 7.13
C ILE A 168 -5.66 -9.40 6.02
N GLY A 169 -6.25 -9.26 4.82
CA GLY A 169 -5.91 -10.09 3.66
C GLY A 169 -4.45 -9.93 3.25
N VAL A 170 -3.95 -8.69 3.18
CA VAL A 170 -2.54 -8.39 2.87
C VAL A 170 -1.62 -8.93 3.95
N ALA A 171 -1.97 -8.79 5.23
CA ALA A 171 -1.17 -9.34 6.34
C ALA A 171 -1.10 -10.87 6.31
N LEU A 172 -2.22 -11.55 6.05
CA LEU A 172 -2.24 -13.00 5.92
C LEU A 172 -1.45 -13.47 4.69
N GLY A 173 -1.62 -12.78 3.55
CA GLY A 173 -0.87 -13.08 2.34
C GLY A 173 0.64 -12.94 2.53
N SER A 174 1.10 -11.87 3.20
CA SER A 174 2.52 -11.66 3.47
C SER A 174 3.09 -12.70 4.45
N VAL A 175 2.33 -13.10 5.48
CA VAL A 175 2.72 -14.17 6.40
C VAL A 175 2.85 -15.50 5.67
N VAL A 176 1.89 -15.86 4.81
CA VAL A 176 1.96 -17.10 4.03
C VAL A 176 3.17 -17.11 3.11
N THR A 177 3.44 -16.02 2.40
CA THR A 177 4.64 -15.90 1.56
C THR A 177 5.91 -16.02 2.39
N GLY A 178 5.99 -15.34 3.55
CA GLY A 178 7.14 -15.45 4.46
C GLY A 178 7.38 -16.87 4.93
N ILE A 179 6.32 -17.59 5.32
CA ILE A 179 6.38 -19.00 5.71
C ILE A 179 6.89 -19.86 4.53
N ARG A 180 6.36 -19.69 3.32
CA ARG A 180 6.80 -20.46 2.15
C ARG A 180 8.30 -20.28 1.86
N VAL A 181 8.80 -19.05 1.99
CA VAL A 181 10.23 -18.77 1.85
C VAL A 181 11.05 -19.43 2.95
N LEU A 182 10.62 -19.33 4.22
CA LEU A 182 11.32 -19.93 5.36
C LEU A 182 11.41 -21.46 5.28
N PHE A 183 10.34 -22.10 4.82
CA PHE A 183 10.32 -23.56 4.60
C PHE A 183 10.95 -23.99 3.27
N GLY A 184 11.49 -23.05 2.49
CA GLY A 184 12.17 -23.35 1.22
C GLY A 184 11.25 -23.94 0.14
N LEU A 185 9.93 -23.73 0.27
CA LEU A 185 8.93 -24.23 -0.69
C LEU A 185 8.99 -23.44 -2.00
N ASP A 186 9.34 -22.16 -1.94
CA ASP A 186 9.68 -21.33 -3.10
C ASP A 186 11.21 -21.31 -3.27
N ARG A 187 11.78 -22.25 -4.02
CA ARG A 187 13.20 -22.22 -4.42
C ARG A 187 13.37 -21.26 -5.61
N PRO A 188 14.07 -20.12 -5.48
CA PRO A 188 14.20 -19.14 -6.56
C PRO A 188 15.32 -19.46 -7.57
N TYR A 189 16.14 -20.49 -7.32
CA TYR A 189 17.28 -20.87 -8.16
C TYR A 189 17.47 -22.38 -8.18
N GLY A 190 16.51 -23.08 -8.78
CA GLY A 190 16.62 -24.50 -9.12
C GLY A 190 16.88 -24.68 -10.61
N ASP A 191 18.03 -24.21 -11.06
CA ASP A 191 18.80 -24.67 -12.23
C ASP A 191 20.28 -24.44 -11.90
#